data_AF-A0AAE1AV75-F1
#
_entry.id   AF-A0AAE1AV75-F1
#
_cell.length_a   1.000
_cell.length_b   1.000
_cell.length_c   1.000
_cell.angle_alpha   90.00
_cell.angle_beta   90.00
_cell.angle_gamma   90.00
#
_symmetry.space_group_name_H-M   'P 1'
#
loop_
_entity.id
_entity.type
_entity.pdbx_description
1 polymer ?
#
loop_
_entity_poly.entity_id
_entity_poly.type
_entity_poly.pdbx_seq_one_letter_code
_entity_poly.pdbx_strand_id
1 'polypeptide(L)'
;MREEIAVSAARQYRDDLKEEVQNDKTVGAGTFDLDEVLPLPTSNDANIYYMRQLNNYNRSVYGFHDRTGYYYLWNESIARCGASDIASCMMKYLRGLNRVEASSNHVNVYTTSQWATDIQGAKRNAPYYKVTEMVKEDFWNFKNMAKDFINMNKTTGRENTKFLQICIYSVHKGDPIATIKYSMNARPVEINLF
;
A
#
# COMPACT_ATOMS: atom_id res chain seq x y z
N MET A 1 11.50 -18.33 -22.72
CA MET A 1 12.73 -17.59 -23.08
C MET A 1 12.61 -16.06 -22.91
N ARG A 2 11.82 -15.30 -23.71
CA ARG A 2 11.74 -13.81 -23.53
C ARG A 2 11.09 -13.38 -22.20
N GLU A 3 10.05 -14.08 -21.74
CA GLU A 3 9.40 -13.80 -20.46
C GLU A 3 10.27 -14.17 -19.25
N GLU A 4 11.00 -15.28 -19.31
CA GLU A 4 11.89 -15.71 -18.22
C GLU A 4 13.05 -14.73 -18.01
N ILE A 5 13.61 -14.19 -19.10
CA ILE A 5 14.65 -13.15 -19.06
C ILE A 5 14.09 -11.84 -18.46
N ALA A 6 12.83 -11.49 -18.79
CA ALA A 6 12.21 -10.30 -18.23
C ALA A 6 11.96 -10.45 -16.72
N VAL A 7 11.46 -11.60 -16.29
CA VAL A 7 11.21 -11.90 -14.87
C VAL A 7 12.52 -11.94 -14.08
N SER A 8 13.62 -12.48 -14.63
CA SER A 8 14.92 -12.47 -13.95
C SER A 8 15.48 -11.05 -13.80
N ALA A 9 15.41 -10.23 -14.86
CA ALA A 9 15.85 -8.84 -14.83
C ALA A 9 15.06 -8.00 -13.81
N ALA A 10 13.77 -8.24 -13.67
CA ALA A 10 12.95 -7.51 -12.71
C ALA A 10 13.21 -7.91 -11.25
N ARG A 11 13.50 -9.19 -11.01
CA ARG A 11 13.94 -9.65 -9.67
C ARG A 11 15.27 -9.01 -9.31
N GLN A 12 16.20 -8.95 -10.26
CA GLN A 12 17.50 -8.32 -10.08
C GLN A 12 17.34 -6.84 -9.72
N TYR A 13 16.55 -6.07 -10.48
CA TYR A 13 16.28 -4.65 -10.18
C TYR A 13 15.74 -4.43 -8.75
N ARG A 14 14.83 -5.29 -8.29
CA ARG A 14 14.30 -5.23 -6.92
C ARG A 14 15.40 -5.50 -5.89
N ASP A 15 16.27 -6.45 -6.17
CA ASP A 15 17.34 -6.84 -5.25
C ASP A 15 18.45 -5.75 -5.23
N ASP A 16 18.75 -5.12 -6.37
CA ASP A 16 19.64 -3.94 -6.47
C ASP A 16 19.10 -2.77 -5.61
N LEU A 17 17.80 -2.47 -5.71
CA LEU A 17 17.15 -1.44 -4.87
C LEU A 17 17.20 -1.76 -3.37
N LYS A 18 17.11 -3.04 -3.00
CA LYS A 18 17.26 -3.43 -1.59
C LYS A 18 18.68 -3.14 -1.12
N GLU A 19 19.69 -3.45 -1.93
CA GLU A 19 21.08 -3.15 -1.58
C GLU A 19 21.32 -1.64 -1.49
N GLU A 20 20.79 -0.85 -2.43
CA GLU A 20 20.88 0.60 -2.43
C GLU A 20 20.28 1.21 -1.15
N VAL A 21 19.07 0.83 -0.77
CA VAL A 21 18.39 1.33 0.44
C VAL A 21 19.13 0.93 1.73
N GLN A 22 19.81 -0.22 1.74
CA GLN A 22 20.60 -0.65 2.90
C GLN A 22 21.90 0.14 3.02
N ASN A 23 22.49 0.54 1.89
CA ASN A 23 23.74 1.31 1.84
C ASN A 23 23.51 2.82 2.02
N ASP A 24 22.41 3.35 1.49
CA ASP A 24 22.06 4.77 1.53
C ASP A 24 20.72 5.01 2.24
N LYS A 25 20.80 5.59 3.45
CA LYS A 25 19.65 5.95 4.29
C LYS A 25 18.84 7.13 3.74
N THR A 26 19.32 7.80 2.69
CA THR A 26 18.57 8.83 1.99
C THR A 26 17.58 8.23 0.99
N VAL A 27 17.72 6.96 0.62
CA VAL A 27 16.80 6.30 -0.32
C VAL A 27 15.75 5.52 0.46
N GLY A 28 14.47 5.78 0.17
CA GLY A 28 13.34 4.99 0.62
C GLY A 28 12.73 4.23 -0.55
N ALA A 29 12.77 2.90 -0.53
CA ALA A 29 12.10 2.08 -1.53
C ALA A 29 11.33 0.92 -0.90
N GLY A 30 10.35 0.42 -1.65
CA GLY A 30 9.56 -0.73 -1.25
C GLY A 30 8.74 -1.30 -2.40
N THR A 31 8.08 -2.42 -2.12
CA THR A 31 7.09 -2.99 -3.02
C THR A 31 5.68 -2.71 -2.53
N PHE A 32 4.82 -2.28 -3.43
CA PHE A 32 3.38 -2.17 -3.22
C PHE A 32 2.70 -3.41 -3.78
N ASP A 33 1.79 -4.00 -3.01
CA ASP A 33 0.91 -5.06 -3.52
C ASP A 33 -0.54 -4.78 -3.15
N LEU A 34 -1.47 -5.17 -4.02
CA LEU A 34 -2.91 -5.02 -3.76
C LEU A 34 -3.40 -6.40 -3.36
N ASP A 35 -3.69 -6.56 -2.07
CA ASP A 35 -4.20 -7.82 -1.58
C ASP A 35 -5.66 -7.99 -1.99
N GLU A 36 -6.12 -9.24 -2.02
CA GLU A 36 -7.48 -9.63 -2.37
C GLU A 36 -8.52 -8.90 -1.50
N VAL A 37 -9.66 -8.54 -2.09
CA VAL A 37 -10.77 -7.91 -1.36
C VAL A 37 -11.29 -8.92 -0.33
N LEU A 38 -11.17 -8.56 0.96
CA LEU A 38 -11.59 -9.42 2.06
C LEU A 38 -13.09 -9.25 2.26
N PRO A 39 -13.94 -10.26 1.99
CA PRO A 39 -15.36 -10.17 2.28
C PRO A 39 -15.56 -10.04 3.80
N LEU A 40 -16.63 -9.35 4.20
CA LEU A 40 -17.00 -9.34 5.61
C LEU A 40 -17.12 -10.79 6.14
N PRO A 41 -16.67 -11.03 7.37
CA PRO A 41 -16.86 -12.32 8.01
C PRO A 41 -18.34 -12.71 8.15
N THR A 42 -18.55 -14.01 8.23
CA THR A 42 -19.86 -14.61 8.46
C THR A 42 -20.39 -14.26 9.84
N SER A 43 -21.70 -14.01 9.93
CA SER A 43 -22.40 -13.82 11.19
C SER A 43 -23.56 -14.81 11.29
N ASN A 44 -23.90 -15.20 12.52
CA ASN A 44 -25.01 -16.12 12.80
C ASN A 44 -26.39 -15.44 12.70
N ASP A 45 -26.44 -14.14 12.40
CA ASP A 45 -27.70 -13.41 12.20
C ASP A 45 -28.23 -13.61 10.77
N ALA A 46 -29.42 -14.21 10.66
CA ALA A 46 -30.08 -14.45 9.39
C ALA A 46 -30.37 -13.16 8.60
N ASN A 47 -30.46 -12.00 9.26
CA ASN A 47 -30.71 -10.73 8.57
C ASN A 47 -29.53 -10.31 7.68
N ILE A 48 -28.31 -10.74 8.00
CA ILE A 48 -27.10 -10.42 7.22
C ILE A 48 -27.11 -11.13 5.87
N TYR A 49 -27.82 -12.26 5.74
CA TYR A 49 -27.98 -12.96 4.46
C TYR A 49 -28.65 -12.11 3.38
N TYR A 50 -29.56 -11.20 3.76
CA TYR A 50 -30.25 -10.32 2.83
C TYR A 50 -29.55 -8.97 2.63
N MET A 51 -28.48 -8.70 3.38
CA MET A 51 -27.71 -7.47 3.25
C MET A 51 -26.54 -7.67 2.29
N ARG A 52 -26.23 -6.63 1.52
CA ARG A 52 -25.02 -6.62 0.69
C ARG A 52 -23.79 -6.68 1.60
N GLN A 53 -22.92 -7.65 1.39
CA GLN A 53 -21.64 -7.73 2.09
C GLN A 53 -20.78 -6.51 1.79
N LEU A 54 -20.23 -5.90 2.84
CA LEU A 54 -19.28 -4.80 2.73
C LEU A 54 -17.92 -5.35 2.32
N ASN A 55 -17.23 -4.66 1.42
CA ASN A 55 -15.86 -5.00 1.09
C ASN A 55 -14.91 -4.41 2.14
N ASN A 56 -13.99 -5.23 2.65
CA ASN A 56 -12.84 -4.76 3.41
C ASN A 56 -11.61 -4.80 2.51
N TYR A 57 -10.98 -3.65 2.31
CA TYR A 57 -9.80 -3.49 1.48
C TYR A 57 -8.55 -3.58 2.33
N ASN A 58 -7.56 -4.31 1.83
CA ASN A 58 -6.25 -4.43 2.42
C ASN A 58 -5.18 -3.98 1.42
N ARG A 59 -4.29 -3.08 1.84
CA ARG A 59 -3.16 -2.63 1.02
C ARG A 59 -1.86 -2.87 1.75
N SER A 60 -0.98 -3.67 1.14
CA SER A 60 0.31 -4.01 1.72
C SER A 60 1.46 -3.24 1.06
N VAL A 61 2.41 -2.83 1.90
CA VAL A 61 3.66 -2.17 1.51
C VAL A 61 4.80 -2.85 2.24
N TYR A 62 5.73 -3.43 1.48
CA TYR A 62 6.92 -4.00 2.07
C TYR A 62 8.08 -3.01 1.94
N GLY A 63 8.49 -2.44 3.08
CA GLY A 63 9.61 -1.50 3.14
C GLY A 63 10.95 -2.22 3.05
N PHE A 64 11.84 -1.79 2.16
CA PHE A 64 13.15 -2.42 2.00
C PHE A 64 14.14 -2.05 3.12
N HIS A 65 13.98 -0.87 3.73
CA HIS A 65 14.86 -0.38 4.79
C HIS A 65 14.75 -1.23 6.06
N ASP A 66 13.53 -1.40 6.57
CA ASP A 66 13.24 -2.09 7.84
C ASP A 66 12.77 -3.54 7.64
N ARG A 67 12.64 -3.99 6.39
CA ARG A 67 12.14 -5.32 6.03
C ARG A 67 10.78 -5.62 6.67
N THR A 68 9.98 -4.58 6.92
CA THR A 68 8.68 -4.66 7.58
C THR A 68 7.55 -4.55 6.56
N GLY A 69 6.54 -5.41 6.74
CA GLY A 69 5.29 -5.33 6.00
C GLY A 69 4.32 -4.38 6.70
N TYR A 70 3.89 -3.34 6.01
CA TYR A 70 2.89 -2.38 6.42
C TYR A 70 1.58 -2.71 5.76
N TYR A 71 0.48 -2.74 6.50
CA TYR A 71 -0.85 -3.05 5.99
C TYR A 71 -1.80 -1.91 6.32
N TYR A 72 -2.53 -1.43 5.32
CA TYR A 72 -3.54 -0.39 5.47
C TYR A 72 -4.91 -1.00 5.20
N LEU A 73 -5.76 -1.02 6.22
CA LEU A 73 -7.09 -1.62 6.15
C LEU A 73 -8.16 -0.54 6.17
N TRP A 74 -9.15 -0.65 5.28
CA TRP A 74 -10.36 0.16 5.32
C TRP A 74 -11.51 -0.57 4.66
N ASN A 75 -12.73 -0.25 5.07
CA ASN A 75 -13.92 -0.80 4.43
C ASN A 75 -14.56 0.19 3.44
N GLU A 76 -15.45 -0.32 2.60
CA GLU A 76 -16.13 0.46 1.56
C GLU A 76 -16.92 1.67 2.07
N SER A 77 -17.36 1.67 3.34
CA SER A 77 -18.05 2.83 3.91
C SER A 77 -17.12 4.03 4.15
N ILE A 78 -15.81 3.77 4.24
CA ILE A 78 -14.77 4.78 4.47
C ILE A 78 -14.27 5.33 3.14
N ALA A 79 -13.86 4.45 2.21
CA ALA A 79 -13.35 4.81 0.90
C ALA A 79 -13.55 3.68 -0.13
N ARG A 80 -13.55 4.01 -1.43
CA ARG A 80 -13.94 3.10 -2.52
C ARG A 80 -12.76 2.41 -3.24
N CYS A 81 -11.55 2.55 -2.72
CA CYS A 81 -10.31 2.03 -3.33
C CYS A 81 -10.02 2.67 -4.70
N GLY A 82 -10.29 3.96 -4.83
CA GLY A 82 -9.91 4.75 -6.00
C GLY A 82 -8.42 5.05 -6.03
N ALA A 83 -7.94 5.59 -7.16
CA ALA A 83 -6.55 6.03 -7.32
C ALA A 83 -6.10 7.03 -6.23
N SER A 84 -7.00 7.92 -5.82
CA SER A 84 -6.82 8.84 -4.68
C SER A 84 -6.57 8.11 -3.36
N ASP A 85 -7.32 7.06 -3.12
CA ASP A 85 -7.33 6.37 -1.83
C ASP A 85 -6.00 5.62 -1.65
N ILE A 86 -5.50 5.06 -2.75
CA ILE A 86 -4.21 4.38 -2.83
C ILE A 86 -3.06 5.36 -2.72
N ALA A 87 -3.13 6.50 -3.40
CA ALA A 87 -2.15 7.57 -3.25
C ALA A 87 -2.07 8.04 -1.79
N SER A 88 -3.20 8.06 -1.07
CA SER A 88 -3.23 8.39 0.35
C SER A 88 -2.51 7.36 1.22
N CYS A 89 -2.71 6.07 0.98
CA CYS A 89 -1.96 5.01 1.66
C CYS A 89 -0.46 5.11 1.39
N MET A 90 -0.07 5.33 0.13
CA MET A 90 1.33 5.48 -0.27
C MET A 90 1.99 6.67 0.41
N MET A 91 1.31 7.79 0.46
CA MET A 91 1.88 8.99 1.04
C MET A 91 1.95 8.83 2.59
N LYS A 92 0.94 8.22 3.24
CA LYS A 92 0.98 7.93 4.68
C LYS A 92 2.19 7.07 5.07
N TYR A 93 2.53 6.08 4.24
CA TYR A 93 3.78 5.32 4.36
C TYR A 93 5.02 6.24 4.27
N LEU A 94 5.10 7.08 3.23
CA LEU A 94 6.25 7.95 2.98
C LEU A 94 6.50 8.99 4.08
N ARG A 95 5.44 9.52 4.70
CA ARG A 95 5.56 10.43 5.85
C ARG A 95 5.82 9.72 7.18
N GLY A 96 5.85 8.37 7.19
CA GLY A 96 6.04 7.59 8.41
C GLY A 96 4.90 7.72 9.43
N LEU A 97 3.71 8.13 9.00
CA LEU A 97 2.55 8.38 9.86
C LEU A 97 1.76 7.10 10.14
N ASN A 98 2.43 6.10 10.71
CA ASN A 98 1.84 4.78 10.98
C ASN A 98 1.39 4.69 12.44
N ARG A 99 0.11 4.38 12.67
CA ARG A 99 -0.39 3.98 14.00
C ARG A 99 -0.15 2.48 14.15
N VAL A 100 0.50 2.07 15.23
CA VAL A 100 0.75 0.67 15.58
C VAL A 100 -0.17 0.33 16.72
N GLU A 101 -1.13 -0.55 16.49
CA GLU A 101 -1.95 -1.13 17.56
C GLU A 101 -1.52 -2.57 17.80
N ALA A 102 -1.30 -2.92 19.07
CA ALA A 102 -0.81 -4.23 19.48
C ALA A 102 -1.89 -4.97 20.28
N SER A 103 -2.34 -6.12 19.80
CA SER A 103 -2.92 -7.19 20.63
C SER A 103 -3.06 -8.47 19.82
N SER A 104 -2.90 -9.64 20.45
CA SER A 104 -2.97 -10.96 19.81
C SER A 104 -3.83 -11.96 20.59
N ASN A 105 -4.66 -12.72 19.88
CA ASN A 105 -4.90 -14.17 20.00
C ASN A 105 -5.89 -14.60 18.89
N HIS A 106 -6.04 -15.89 18.59
CA HIS A 106 -6.99 -16.39 17.57
C HIS A 106 -8.39 -15.78 17.75
N VAL A 107 -8.85 -14.98 16.79
CA VAL A 107 -10.15 -14.32 16.83
C VAL A 107 -11.00 -14.85 15.67
N ASN A 108 -12.22 -15.30 15.97
CA ASN A 108 -13.22 -15.41 14.91
C ASN A 108 -13.53 -13.99 14.43
N VAL A 109 -13.20 -13.69 13.18
CA VAL A 109 -13.52 -12.40 12.58
C VAL A 109 -15.05 -12.31 12.48
N TYR A 110 -15.62 -11.22 12.96
CA TYR A 110 -17.04 -10.83 12.91
C TYR A 110 -17.18 -9.34 12.52
N THR A 111 -16.12 -8.56 12.66
CA THR A 111 -16.06 -7.11 12.41
C THR A 111 -14.80 -6.78 11.61
N THR A 112 -14.80 -5.62 10.93
CA THR A 112 -13.66 -5.21 10.10
C THR A 112 -12.38 -5.00 10.89
N SER A 113 -12.48 -4.58 12.16
CA SER A 113 -11.31 -4.34 13.01
C SER A 113 -10.61 -5.63 13.43
N GLN A 114 -11.30 -6.76 13.45
CA GLN A 114 -10.67 -8.05 13.75
C GLN A 114 -9.71 -8.53 12.65
N TRP A 115 -9.87 -8.05 11.40
CA TRP A 115 -8.88 -8.29 10.35
C TRP A 115 -7.52 -7.67 10.68
N ALA A 116 -7.50 -6.53 11.37
CA ALA A 116 -6.25 -5.90 11.77
C ALA A 116 -5.48 -6.78 12.76
N THR A 117 -6.19 -7.34 13.73
CA THR A 117 -5.66 -8.29 14.71
C THR A 117 -5.08 -9.54 14.04
N ASP A 118 -5.82 -10.11 13.08
CA ASP A 118 -5.40 -11.34 12.39
C ASP A 118 -4.15 -11.14 11.54
N ILE A 119 -4.11 -10.06 10.75
CA ILE A 119 -2.93 -9.73 9.94
C ILE A 119 -1.73 -9.50 10.86
N GLN A 120 -1.90 -8.71 11.94
CA GLN A 120 -0.83 -8.43 12.90
C GLN A 120 -0.26 -9.71 13.54
N GLY A 121 -1.11 -10.70 13.83
CA GLY A 121 -0.73 -12.00 14.41
C GLY A 121 -0.21 -13.04 13.42
N ALA A 122 -0.34 -12.83 12.11
CA ALA A 122 0.01 -13.84 11.10
C ALA A 122 1.52 -14.13 11.02
N LYS A 123 2.37 -13.18 11.41
CA LYS A 123 3.83 -13.34 11.34
C LYS A 123 4.41 -13.87 12.65
N ARG A 124 5.01 -15.05 12.59
CA ARG A 124 5.60 -15.73 13.77
C ARG A 124 6.93 -15.13 14.23
N ASN A 125 7.72 -14.56 13.31
CA ASN A 125 9.07 -14.05 13.59
C ASN A 125 9.17 -12.55 13.29
N ALA A 126 10.02 -11.86 14.04
CA ALA A 126 10.32 -10.45 13.80
C ALA A 126 10.96 -10.21 12.40
N PRO A 127 10.79 -9.01 11.80
CA PRO A 127 9.97 -7.90 12.29
C PRO A 127 8.48 -8.17 12.06
N TYR A 128 7.64 -7.96 13.08
CA TYR A 128 6.19 -8.12 12.98
C TYR A 128 5.60 -7.15 11.96
N TYR A 129 4.43 -7.48 11.41
CA TYR A 129 3.72 -6.55 10.52
C TYR A 129 3.32 -5.28 11.27
N LYS A 130 3.06 -4.20 10.55
CA LYS A 130 2.49 -2.98 11.11
C LYS A 130 1.17 -2.73 10.42
N VAL A 131 0.08 -2.94 11.14
CA VAL A 131 -1.26 -2.73 10.60
C VAL A 131 -1.79 -1.38 11.05
N THR A 132 -2.30 -0.60 10.09
CA THR A 132 -2.95 0.69 10.32
C THR A 132 -4.37 0.63 9.76
N GLU A 133 -5.35 0.73 10.65
CA GLU A 133 -6.74 0.99 10.24
C GLU A 133 -6.87 2.43 9.78
N MET A 134 -7.35 2.61 8.55
CA MET A 134 -7.50 3.92 7.94
C MET A 134 -8.90 4.46 8.23
N VAL A 135 -8.96 5.70 8.69
CA VAL A 135 -10.21 6.44 8.91
C VAL A 135 -10.50 7.37 7.74
N LYS A 136 -11.69 7.96 7.70
CA LYS A 136 -12.11 8.83 6.59
C LYS A 136 -11.16 10.02 6.40
N GLU A 137 -10.61 10.52 7.49
CA GLU A 137 -9.67 11.64 7.53
C GLU A 137 -8.30 11.29 6.93
N ASP A 138 -7.97 10.00 6.86
CA ASP A 138 -6.74 9.52 6.22
C ASP A 138 -6.83 9.51 4.69
N PHE A 139 -8.03 9.59 4.13
CA PHE A 139 -8.25 9.62 2.69
C PHE A 139 -8.32 11.05 2.18
N TRP A 140 -7.27 11.49 1.48
CA TRP A 140 -7.23 12.83 0.93
C TRP A 140 -8.14 12.95 -0.30
N ASN A 141 -9.01 13.97 -0.28
CA ASN A 141 -9.80 14.34 -1.45
C ASN A 141 -8.99 15.28 -2.36
N PHE A 142 -8.35 14.69 -3.37
CA PHE A 142 -7.51 15.42 -4.34
C PHE A 142 -8.25 16.51 -5.12
N LYS A 143 -9.59 16.52 -5.16
CA LYS A 143 -10.33 17.61 -5.80
C LYS A 143 -10.21 18.93 -5.03
N ASN A 144 -10.17 18.87 -3.70
CA ASN A 144 -10.09 20.05 -2.83
C ASN A 144 -8.64 20.44 -2.49
N MET A 145 -7.71 19.48 -2.49
CA MET A 145 -6.27 19.70 -2.25
C MET A 145 -5.44 19.78 -3.53
N ALA A 146 -6.09 19.83 -4.69
CA ALA A 146 -5.43 19.93 -6.00
C ALA A 146 -4.30 20.97 -5.98
N LYS A 147 -4.53 22.15 -5.41
CA LYS A 147 -3.56 23.25 -5.43
C LYS A 147 -2.21 22.93 -4.79
N ASP A 148 -2.14 22.01 -3.82
CA ASP A 148 -0.92 21.67 -3.09
C ASP A 148 -0.31 20.32 -3.51
N PHE A 149 -1.02 19.50 -4.31
CA PHE A 149 -0.63 18.11 -4.64
C PHE A 149 -1.04 17.66 -6.07
N ILE A 150 -1.34 18.61 -6.99
CA ILE A 150 -1.82 18.37 -8.38
C ILE A 150 -0.96 17.37 -9.16
N ASN A 151 0.29 17.19 -8.76
CA ASN A 151 1.32 16.54 -9.55
C ASN A 151 1.43 15.02 -9.39
N MET A 152 0.76 14.40 -8.40
CA MET A 152 0.82 12.94 -8.25
C MET A 152 -0.11 12.20 -9.24
N ASN A 153 -1.21 12.83 -9.65
CA ASN A 153 -2.18 12.23 -10.57
C ASN A 153 -1.67 12.13 -12.01
N LYS A 154 -0.55 12.79 -12.31
CA LYS A 154 0.13 12.72 -13.60
C LYS A 154 1.59 12.33 -13.42
N THR A 155 2.11 11.62 -14.39
CA THR A 155 3.55 11.37 -14.50
C THR A 155 4.25 12.64 -14.96
N THR A 156 5.58 12.73 -14.83
CA THR A 156 6.37 13.82 -15.41
C THR A 156 6.14 13.95 -16.93
N GLY A 157 5.76 12.85 -17.59
CA GLY A 157 5.32 12.80 -19.00
C GLY A 157 3.90 13.29 -19.28
N ARG A 158 3.17 13.80 -18.27
CA ARG A 158 1.78 14.28 -18.32
C ARG A 158 0.71 13.19 -18.59
N GLU A 159 1.06 11.92 -18.46
CA GLU A 159 0.11 10.81 -18.53
C GLU A 159 -0.55 10.58 -17.16
N ASN A 160 -1.75 10.00 -17.12
CA ASN A 160 -2.41 9.70 -15.85
C ASN A 160 -1.66 8.59 -15.09
N THR A 161 -1.38 8.82 -13.81
CA THR A 161 -0.72 7.84 -12.94
C THR A 161 -1.67 6.68 -12.62
N LYS A 162 -1.25 5.46 -12.92
CA LYS A 162 -2.03 4.24 -12.66
C LYS A 162 -1.73 3.69 -11.27
N PHE A 163 -2.18 4.36 -10.22
CA PHE A 163 -1.88 4.02 -8.82
C PHE A 163 -2.20 2.57 -8.44
N LEU A 164 -3.30 2.03 -8.97
CA LEU A 164 -3.72 0.64 -8.78
C LEU A 164 -2.70 -0.38 -9.30
N GLN A 165 -1.88 0.01 -10.27
CA GLN A 165 -0.91 -0.86 -10.94
C GLN A 165 0.50 -0.69 -10.39
N ILE A 166 0.75 0.25 -9.48
CA ILE A 166 2.10 0.46 -8.94
C ILE A 166 2.52 -0.78 -8.12
N CYS A 167 3.68 -1.33 -8.48
CA CYS A 167 4.28 -2.49 -7.81
C CYS A 167 5.59 -2.16 -7.07
N ILE A 168 6.35 -1.17 -7.55
CA ILE A 168 7.59 -0.69 -6.92
C ILE A 168 7.54 0.82 -6.86
N TYR A 169 8.08 1.38 -5.78
CA TYR A 169 8.35 2.80 -5.62
C TYR A 169 9.73 3.00 -4.99
N SER A 170 10.37 4.10 -5.35
CA SER A 170 11.56 4.62 -4.69
C SER A 170 11.51 6.15 -4.62
N VAL A 171 12.05 6.71 -3.55
CA VAL A 171 12.15 8.15 -3.32
C VAL A 171 13.48 8.47 -2.66
N HIS A 172 14.07 9.61 -3.00
CA HIS A 172 15.23 10.15 -2.31
C HIS A 172 14.79 11.22 -1.29
N LYS A 173 15.42 11.22 -0.13
CA LYS A 173 15.09 12.14 0.96
C LYS A 173 15.39 13.57 0.52
N GLY A 174 14.36 14.40 0.49
CA GLY A 174 14.47 15.80 0.06
C GLY A 174 14.25 16.01 -1.43
N ASP A 175 14.10 14.94 -2.21
CA ASP A 175 13.69 15.02 -3.60
C ASP A 175 12.15 15.00 -3.69
N PRO A 176 11.52 15.98 -4.36
CA PRO A 176 10.09 15.93 -4.64
C PRO A 176 9.71 14.84 -5.65
N ILE A 177 10.66 14.24 -6.37
CA ILE A 177 10.39 13.22 -7.39
C ILE A 177 10.46 11.82 -6.78
N ALA A 178 9.42 11.02 -7.03
CA ALA A 178 9.43 9.59 -6.78
C ALA A 178 9.44 8.81 -8.09
N THR A 179 10.19 7.72 -8.09
CA THR A 179 10.23 6.76 -9.19
C THR A 179 9.26 5.61 -8.89
N ILE A 180 8.37 5.30 -9.83
CA ILE A 180 7.38 4.23 -9.71
C ILE A 180 7.49 3.25 -10.88
N LYS A 181 7.16 1.97 -10.64
CA LYS A 181 6.98 0.96 -11.70
C LYS A 181 5.58 0.36 -11.62
N TYR A 182 4.93 0.21 -12.78
CA TYR A 182 3.61 -0.41 -12.92
C TYR A 182 3.65 -1.94 -13.07
N SER A 183 4.82 -2.48 -13.39
CA SER A 183 5.08 -3.91 -13.33
C SER A 183 6.57 -4.12 -13.15
N MET A 184 6.92 -5.32 -12.70
CA MET A 184 8.29 -5.79 -12.56
C MET A 184 9.13 -5.49 -13.83
N ASN A 185 8.53 -5.69 -15.01
CA ASN A 185 9.19 -5.55 -16.31
C ASN A 185 8.97 -4.18 -16.96
N ALA A 186 8.12 -3.33 -16.39
CA ALA A 186 7.85 -2.00 -16.95
C ALA A 186 9.06 -1.08 -16.78
N ARG A 187 9.15 -0.05 -17.62
CA ARG A 187 10.12 1.03 -17.39
C ARG A 187 9.71 1.84 -16.16
N PRO A 188 10.66 2.31 -15.34
CA PRO A 188 10.37 3.26 -14.29
C PRO A 188 9.80 4.55 -14.86
N VAL A 189 8.86 5.14 -14.13
CA VAL A 189 8.21 6.40 -14.46
C VAL A 189 8.29 7.31 -13.26
N GLU A 190 8.58 8.58 -13.50
CA GLU A 190 8.66 9.58 -12.45
C GLU A 190 7.31 10.23 -12.20
N ILE A 191 7.00 10.43 -10.93
CA ILE A 191 5.87 11.22 -10.44
C ILE A 191 6.40 12.26 -9.47
N ASN A 192 5.79 13.44 -9.46
CA ASN A 192 6.13 14.47 -8.50
C ASN A 192 5.18 14.37 -7.29
N LEU A 193 5.77 14.26 -6.10
CA LEU A 193 5.07 14.14 -4.81
C LEU A 193 4.51 15.48 -4.31
N PHE A 194 4.98 16.61 -4.88
CA PHE A 194 4.57 17.98 -4.53
C PHE A 194 4.20 18.81 -5.77
#